data_AF-A0A1G2DFC1-F1
#
_entry.id   AF-A0A1G2DFC1-F1
#
_cell.length_a   1.000
_cell.length_b   1.000
_cell.length_c   1.000
_cell.angle_alpha   90.00
_cell.angle_beta   90.00
_cell.angle_gamma   90.00
#
_symmetry.space_group_name_H-M   'P 1'
#
loop_
_entity.id
_entity.type
_entity.pdbx_description
1 polymer ?
#
loop_
_entity_poly.entity_id
_entity_poly.type
_entity_poly.pdbx_seq_one_letter_code
_entity_poly.pdbx_strand_id
1 'polypeptide(L)'
;MTHIQTFPFEKDKFEQIKDFHFGLNWPVVYIQEDGREMYIGQTTNVYARSKQHYENPDRARLKRIHILTDEEFNLSSAFDFESLLIQYISAEDSFKLQNGNGGLINHNYYEKEKYLAKLETVWPKLREKGLVKQSLADIKNSEFFKYSPYKALTEDQLVVAMKVENSIKKRDAVAHIINGGPGTGKSILALYLLKHMKEDKDMKYLKTALVVPMSGLRTTLQRVLQRVPGMGAGMVIGPSDVTKKEYDVLIVDETHRLRRRVNLTNFGSYDLTNKKLGLHKDATQLDWIISSSKQQVFFYDNRQSVVPGDVRPGDFKKLNAVNYNLTSQMRIEGGEDYLRFIDDLLELKATKGFESTNYEFKIYESIGQMVRDIKVRDSEHTLARVVAGYAWSWNTKGGRDGHDIEIDGLKLVWNSKNIDWVNSKNAINEVGCIHT
;
A
#
# COMPACT_ATOMS: atom_id res chain seq x y z
N MET A 1 9.32 -5.81 30.16
CA MET A 1 9.87 -4.77 29.24
C MET A 1 10.77 -5.47 28.24
N THR A 2 10.71 -5.12 26.95
CA THR A 2 11.45 -5.86 25.91
C THR A 2 12.94 -5.51 25.95
N HIS A 3 13.81 -6.51 26.02
CA HIS A 3 15.28 -6.37 26.00
C HIS A 3 15.87 -6.94 24.71
N ILE A 4 16.99 -6.37 24.24
CA ILE A 4 17.69 -6.83 23.04
C ILE A 4 19.13 -7.21 23.39
N GLN A 5 19.39 -8.50 23.49
CA GLN A 5 20.73 -9.04 23.73
C GLN A 5 21.38 -9.40 22.40
N THR A 6 22.66 -9.09 22.22
CA THR A 6 23.39 -9.35 20.96
C THR A 6 24.51 -10.35 21.19
N PHE A 7 24.61 -11.34 20.31
CA PHE A 7 25.64 -12.37 20.32
C PHE A 7 26.31 -12.48 18.93
N PRO A 8 27.59 -12.89 18.86
CA PRO A 8 28.20 -13.32 17.60
C PRO A 8 27.44 -14.52 17.02
N PHE A 9 27.20 -14.52 15.71
CA PHE A 9 26.58 -15.64 15.00
C PHE A 9 27.65 -16.58 14.43
N GLU A 10 28.46 -17.14 15.33
CA GLU A 10 29.57 -18.03 15.01
C GLU A 10 29.41 -19.35 15.77
N LYS A 11 29.70 -20.48 15.10
CA LYS A 11 29.40 -21.82 15.63
C LYS A 11 30.03 -22.11 17.00
N ASP A 12 31.24 -21.61 17.24
CA ASP A 12 31.97 -21.76 18.51
C ASP A 12 31.45 -20.82 19.62
N LYS A 13 30.63 -19.81 19.28
CA LYS A 13 30.04 -18.86 20.23
C LYS A 13 28.62 -19.21 20.64
N PHE A 14 27.99 -20.21 20.02
CA PHE A 14 26.59 -20.57 20.32
C PHE A 14 26.35 -21.05 21.75
N GLU A 15 27.36 -21.54 22.48
CA GLU A 15 27.18 -21.86 23.90
C GLU A 15 26.81 -20.61 24.73
N GLN A 16 27.23 -19.40 24.33
CA GLN A 16 26.79 -18.17 24.98
C GLN A 16 25.27 -17.93 24.85
N ILE A 17 24.68 -18.38 23.75
CA ILE A 17 23.23 -18.33 23.52
C ILE A 17 22.53 -19.39 24.37
N LYS A 18 23.14 -20.56 24.57
CA LYS A 18 22.61 -21.62 25.42
C LYS A 18 22.55 -21.22 26.89
N ASP A 19 23.60 -20.54 27.36
CA ASP A 19 23.74 -20.07 28.75
C ASP A 19 22.88 -18.82 29.03
N PHE A 20 22.39 -18.15 27.98
CA PHE A 20 21.45 -17.05 28.11
C PHE A 20 20.11 -17.56 28.64
N HIS A 21 19.54 -16.86 29.63
CA HIS A 21 18.31 -17.27 30.32
C HIS A 21 17.15 -17.64 29.38
N PHE A 22 17.01 -16.91 28.27
CA PHE A 22 15.96 -17.11 27.26
C PHE A 22 16.40 -17.98 26.06
N GLY A 23 17.51 -18.70 26.16
CA GLY A 23 18.16 -19.38 25.04
C GLY A 23 17.57 -20.72 24.59
N LEU A 24 16.89 -21.44 25.49
CA LEU A 24 16.53 -22.86 25.30
C LEU A 24 15.03 -23.17 25.30
N ASN A 25 14.23 -22.47 26.10
CA ASN A 25 12.79 -22.76 26.22
C ASN A 25 11.98 -21.51 26.56
N TRP A 26 12.13 -20.47 25.75
CA TRP A 26 11.38 -19.24 25.88
C TRP A 26 11.00 -18.68 24.51
N PRO A 27 9.73 -18.28 24.27
CA PRO A 27 9.34 -17.62 23.03
C PRO A 27 10.07 -16.30 22.86
N VAL A 28 10.82 -16.17 21.76
CA VAL A 28 11.54 -14.94 21.43
C VAL A 28 11.42 -14.63 19.95
N VAL A 29 11.68 -13.37 19.62
CA VAL A 29 11.95 -12.94 18.25
C VAL A 29 13.44 -12.63 18.13
N TYR A 30 14.06 -12.96 17.02
CA TYR A 30 15.47 -12.69 16.78
C TYR A 30 15.70 -12.10 15.39
N ILE A 31 16.76 -11.31 15.29
CA ILE A 31 17.25 -10.69 14.06
C ILE A 31 18.67 -11.16 13.84
N GLN A 32 18.97 -11.77 12.69
CA GLN A 32 20.32 -12.12 12.26
C GLN A 32 20.73 -11.18 11.13
N GLU A 33 21.96 -10.65 11.16
CA GLU A 33 22.43 -9.74 10.11
C GLU A 33 23.96 -9.79 9.92
N ASP A 34 24.45 -9.27 8.79
CA ASP A 34 25.88 -9.11 8.46
C ASP A 34 26.31 -7.66 8.13
N GLY A 35 25.40 -6.70 8.34
CA GLY A 35 25.51 -5.30 7.91
C GLY A 35 24.95 -5.00 6.51
N ARG A 36 24.47 -6.01 5.77
CA ARG A 36 23.90 -5.87 4.42
C ARG A 36 22.59 -6.64 4.26
N GLU A 37 22.57 -7.89 4.67
CA GLU A 37 21.41 -8.77 4.66
C GLU A 37 20.91 -9.01 6.08
N MET A 38 19.63 -9.31 6.20
CA MET A 38 18.97 -9.56 7.49
C MET A 38 17.98 -10.72 7.37
N TYR A 39 17.86 -11.51 8.43
CA TYR A 39 16.81 -12.50 8.62
C TYR A 39 16.10 -12.22 9.95
N ILE A 40 14.78 -12.26 9.95
CA ILE A 40 13.96 -12.06 11.16
C ILE A 40 13.21 -13.37 11.40
N GLY A 41 13.17 -13.86 12.63
CA GLY A 41 12.45 -15.08 12.95
C GLY A 41 11.99 -15.13 14.39
N GLN A 42 11.03 -16.01 14.69
CA GLN A 42 10.69 -16.40 16.06
C GLN A 42 11.09 -17.85 16.36
N THR A 43 11.29 -18.17 17.64
CA THR A 43 11.48 -19.55 18.12
C THR A 43 11.33 -19.61 19.65
N THR A 44 11.13 -20.81 20.19
CA THR A 44 11.25 -21.09 21.62
C THR A 44 12.65 -21.55 22.04
N ASN A 45 13.51 -21.91 21.09
CA ASN A 45 14.85 -22.42 21.36
C ASN A 45 15.85 -21.80 20.38
N VAL A 46 16.39 -20.64 20.74
CA VAL A 46 17.31 -19.88 19.89
C VAL A 46 18.61 -20.63 19.66
N TYR A 47 19.09 -21.36 20.66
CA TYR A 47 20.31 -22.15 20.52
C TYR A 47 20.18 -23.21 19.42
N ALA A 48 19.14 -24.03 19.48
CA ALA A 48 18.86 -25.04 18.45
C ALA A 48 18.61 -24.39 17.09
N ARG A 49 17.83 -23.30 17.06
CA ARG A 49 17.53 -22.56 15.84
C ARG A 49 18.77 -21.92 15.20
N SER A 50 19.72 -21.45 16.01
CA SER A 50 20.99 -20.89 15.56
C SER A 50 21.84 -21.95 14.87
N LYS A 51 21.94 -23.16 15.45
CA LYS A 51 22.60 -24.30 14.82
C LYS A 51 21.96 -24.67 13.48
N GLN A 52 20.63 -24.79 13.46
CA GLN A 52 19.88 -25.10 12.23
C GLN A 52 20.09 -24.05 11.14
N HIS A 53 20.06 -22.76 11.50
CA HIS A 53 20.29 -21.68 10.55
C HIS A 53 21.71 -21.69 10.00
N TYR A 54 22.70 -22.05 10.81
CA TYR A 54 24.09 -22.15 10.38
C TYR A 54 24.35 -23.29 9.38
N GLU A 55 23.43 -24.26 9.25
CA GLU A 55 23.47 -25.29 8.21
C GLU A 55 23.00 -24.77 6.85
N ASN A 56 22.27 -23.64 6.80
CA ASN A 56 21.87 -23.00 5.56
C ASN A 56 23.01 -22.08 5.05
N PRO A 57 23.54 -22.29 3.83
CA PRO A 57 24.68 -21.52 3.31
C PRO A 57 24.47 -20.01 3.22
N ASP A 58 23.24 -19.54 3.01
CA ASP A 58 22.93 -18.11 2.92
C ASP A 58 22.87 -17.47 4.31
N ARG A 59 22.33 -18.20 5.30
CA ARG A 59 22.22 -17.71 6.69
C ARG A 59 23.52 -17.83 7.46
N ALA A 60 24.37 -18.80 7.14
CA ALA A 60 25.69 -18.97 7.75
C ALA A 60 26.65 -17.77 7.52
N ARG A 61 26.33 -16.89 6.57
CA ARG A 61 27.09 -15.65 6.29
C ARG A 61 26.73 -14.50 7.23
N LEU A 62 25.62 -14.60 7.94
CA LEU A 62 25.20 -13.62 8.93
C LEU A 62 26.20 -13.62 10.10
N LYS A 63 26.45 -12.46 10.69
CA LYS A 63 27.55 -12.24 11.63
C LYS A 63 27.10 -12.06 13.07
N ARG A 64 25.91 -11.51 13.28
CA ARG A 64 25.36 -11.23 14.61
C ARG A 64 23.93 -11.73 14.69
N ILE A 65 23.54 -12.14 15.90
CA ILE A 65 22.16 -12.43 16.26
C ILE A 65 21.74 -11.52 17.42
N HIS A 66 20.62 -10.83 17.23
CA HIS A 66 19.99 -9.97 18.21
C HIS A 66 18.73 -10.66 18.70
N ILE A 67 18.68 -11.05 19.97
CA ILE A 67 17.56 -11.76 20.57
C ILE A 67 16.70 -10.75 21.33
N LEU A 68 15.45 -10.61 20.91
CA LEU A 68 14.43 -9.76 21.51
C LEU A 68 13.61 -10.60 22.48
N THR A 69 13.70 -10.26 23.76
CA THR A 69 13.08 -11.02 24.86
C THR A 69 12.09 -10.14 25.60
N ASP A 70 10.95 -10.70 25.96
CA ASP A 70 9.96 -10.05 26.82
C ASP A 70 9.30 -11.12 27.69
N GLU A 71 9.09 -10.82 28.97
CA GLU A 71 8.49 -11.77 29.92
C GLU A 71 7.02 -12.10 29.58
N GLU A 72 6.37 -11.26 28.78
CA GLU A 72 4.99 -11.51 28.33
C GLU A 72 4.93 -12.26 27.00
N PHE A 73 6.07 -12.62 26.39
CA PHE A 73 6.06 -13.34 25.12
C PHE A 73 5.57 -14.78 25.29
N ASN A 74 4.44 -15.07 24.66
CA ASN A 74 3.98 -16.41 24.30
C ASN A 74 4.23 -16.68 22.80
N LEU A 75 4.03 -17.93 22.36
CA LEU A 75 4.25 -18.34 20.96
C LEU A 75 3.49 -17.45 19.95
N SER A 76 2.22 -17.19 20.21
CA SER A 76 1.36 -16.38 19.34
C SER A 76 1.91 -14.97 19.21
N SER A 77 2.30 -14.37 20.35
CA SER A 77 2.86 -13.02 20.43
C SER A 77 4.21 -12.86 19.72
N ALA A 78 5.07 -13.88 19.78
CA ALA A 78 6.36 -13.84 19.12
C ALA A 78 6.21 -13.91 17.60
N PHE A 79 5.29 -14.74 17.12
CA PHE A 79 4.92 -14.80 15.69
C PHE A 79 4.34 -13.47 15.20
N ASP A 80 3.61 -12.78 16.08
CA ASP A 80 2.91 -11.51 15.81
C ASP A 80 3.93 -10.39 15.60
N PHE A 81 4.85 -10.36 16.55
CA PHE A 81 5.88 -9.37 16.63
C PHE A 81 6.93 -9.58 15.52
N GLU A 82 7.25 -10.83 15.17
CA GLU A 82 8.03 -11.16 13.96
C GLU A 82 7.38 -10.56 12.71
N SER A 83 6.08 -10.81 12.52
CA SER A 83 5.33 -10.33 11.35
C SER A 83 5.36 -8.81 11.25
N LEU A 84 5.15 -8.10 12.37
CA LEU A 84 5.29 -6.64 12.45
C LEU A 84 6.72 -6.20 12.11
N LEU A 85 7.75 -6.82 12.67
CA LEU A 85 9.13 -6.44 12.39
C LEU A 85 9.50 -6.62 10.91
N ILE A 86 9.09 -7.74 10.28
CA ILE A 86 9.28 -7.95 8.85
C ILE A 86 8.59 -6.85 8.04
N GLN A 87 7.33 -6.53 8.37
CA GLN A 87 6.57 -5.51 7.66
C GLN A 87 7.25 -4.13 7.74
N TYR A 88 7.69 -3.71 8.92
CA TYR A 88 8.28 -2.37 9.11
C TYR A 88 9.73 -2.28 8.62
N ILE A 89 10.56 -3.29 8.89
CA ILE A 89 11.97 -3.30 8.46
C ILE A 89 12.07 -3.45 6.94
N SER A 90 11.19 -4.22 6.30
CA SER A 90 11.15 -4.32 4.84
C SER A 90 10.89 -2.98 4.16
N ALA A 91 10.25 -2.04 4.85
CA ALA A 91 9.93 -0.72 4.32
C ALA A 91 11.06 0.31 4.40
N GLU A 92 12.10 0.01 5.16
CA GLU A 92 13.14 0.97 5.48
C GLU A 92 14.31 0.96 4.49
N ASP A 93 14.50 -0.14 3.75
CA ASP A 93 15.59 -0.33 2.75
C ASP A 93 17.01 -0.33 3.34
N SER A 94 17.15 -0.46 4.66
CA SER A 94 18.47 -0.52 5.31
C SER A 94 19.17 -1.87 5.16
N PHE A 95 18.39 -2.95 5.05
CA PHE A 95 18.88 -4.32 4.89
C PHE A 95 18.07 -5.05 3.83
N LYS A 96 18.74 -5.95 3.10
CA LYS A 96 18.05 -6.91 2.24
C LYS A 96 17.53 -8.07 3.09
N LEU A 97 16.21 -8.13 3.30
CA LEU A 97 15.58 -9.19 4.08
C LEU A 97 15.55 -10.53 3.33
N GLN A 98 16.11 -11.58 3.93
CA GLN A 98 16.16 -12.93 3.36
C GLN A 98 14.79 -13.64 3.39
N ASN A 99 13.95 -13.36 4.39
CA ASN A 99 12.63 -13.97 4.54
C ASN A 99 11.46 -13.00 4.36
N GLY A 100 11.68 -11.85 3.72
CA GLY A 100 10.58 -10.98 3.32
C GLY A 100 9.56 -11.72 2.43
N ASN A 101 10.00 -12.72 1.65
CA ASN A 101 9.16 -13.46 0.72
C ASN A 101 8.22 -14.48 1.37
N GLY A 102 8.40 -14.83 2.65
CA GLY A 102 7.59 -15.83 3.35
C GLY A 102 6.22 -15.25 3.67
N GLY A 103 5.20 -15.67 2.92
CA GLY A 103 3.81 -15.21 2.99
C GLY A 103 3.36 -14.88 4.41
N LEU A 104 3.06 -13.61 4.63
CA LEU A 104 2.32 -13.13 5.78
C LEU A 104 0.87 -13.58 5.60
N ILE A 105 0.62 -14.85 5.90
CA ILE A 105 -0.72 -15.37 6.10
C ILE A 105 -1.23 -14.66 7.35
N ASN A 106 -2.20 -13.77 7.14
CA ASN A 106 -2.82 -13.04 8.23
C ASN A 106 -3.56 -14.03 9.12
N HIS A 107 -3.02 -14.29 10.31
CA HIS A 107 -3.86 -14.71 11.42
C HIS A 107 -4.47 -13.43 11.98
N ASN A 108 -5.80 -13.36 11.99
CA ASN A 108 -6.50 -12.24 12.60
C ASN A 108 -6.09 -12.18 14.08
N TYR A 109 -5.22 -11.23 14.41
CA TYR A 109 -4.42 -11.30 15.62
C TYR A 109 -5.12 -10.70 16.83
N TYR A 110 -5.22 -11.51 17.88
CA TYR A 110 -5.65 -11.09 19.21
C TYR A 110 -4.62 -10.07 19.76
N GLU A 111 -5.05 -8.88 20.21
CA GLU A 111 -4.22 -7.83 20.83
C GLU A 111 -3.24 -7.07 19.90
N LYS A 112 -3.56 -6.84 18.62
CA LYS A 112 -2.75 -6.03 17.68
C LYS A 112 -2.25 -4.69 18.26
N GLU A 113 -3.09 -3.98 19.01
CA GLU A 113 -2.75 -2.70 19.64
C GLU A 113 -1.62 -2.83 20.66
N LYS A 114 -1.62 -3.91 21.46
CA LYS A 114 -0.58 -4.21 22.43
C LYS A 114 0.77 -4.44 21.76
N TYR A 115 0.80 -5.14 20.63
CA TYR A 115 2.06 -5.41 19.91
C TYR A 115 2.56 -4.22 19.11
N LEU A 116 1.66 -3.37 18.61
CA LEU A 116 2.04 -2.06 18.07
C LEU A 116 2.67 -1.18 19.15
N ALA A 117 2.09 -1.12 20.35
CA ALA A 117 2.68 -0.40 21.48
C ALA A 117 4.06 -0.98 21.85
N LYS A 118 4.20 -2.31 21.84
CA LYS A 118 5.51 -2.96 22.08
C LYS A 118 6.53 -2.58 21.00
N LEU A 119 6.12 -2.53 19.72
CA LEU A 119 6.98 -2.09 18.62
C LEU A 119 7.46 -0.65 18.82
N GLU A 120 6.60 0.24 19.30
CA GLU A 120 6.95 1.64 19.60
C GLU A 120 8.03 1.75 20.69
N THR A 121 8.07 0.82 21.65
CA THR A 121 9.13 0.76 22.67
C THR A 121 10.43 0.11 22.18
N VAL A 122 10.34 -0.81 21.22
CA VAL A 122 11.48 -1.57 20.69
C VAL A 122 12.20 -0.83 19.56
N TRP A 123 11.46 -0.08 18.75
CA TRP A 123 11.98 0.62 17.57
C TRP A 123 13.16 1.55 17.89
N PRO A 124 13.14 2.38 18.95
CA PRO A 124 14.28 3.21 19.32
C PRO A 124 15.53 2.38 19.65
N LYS A 125 15.37 1.23 20.31
CA LYS A 125 16.49 0.32 20.64
C LYS A 125 17.10 -0.31 19.39
N LEU A 126 16.28 -0.62 18.39
CA LEU A 126 16.76 -1.08 17.07
C LEU A 126 17.55 0.02 16.36
N ARG A 127 17.12 1.29 16.47
CA ARG A 127 17.85 2.44 15.91
C ARG A 127 19.21 2.65 16.56
N GLU A 128 19.27 2.60 17.89
CA GLU A 128 20.53 2.71 18.64
C GLU A 128 21.53 1.61 18.26
N LYS A 129 21.05 0.40 17.97
CA LYS A 129 21.87 -0.72 17.50
C LYS A 129 22.24 -0.65 16.01
N GLY A 130 21.75 0.36 15.27
CA GLY A 130 21.99 0.49 13.84
C GLY A 130 21.29 -0.55 12.97
N LEU A 131 20.27 -1.23 13.51
CA LEU A 131 19.46 -2.22 12.79
C LEU A 131 18.39 -1.55 11.93
N VAL A 132 18.02 -0.32 12.27
CA VAL A 132 17.15 0.55 11.49
C VAL A 132 17.61 2.01 11.64
N LYS A 133 17.26 2.89 10.70
CA LYS A 133 17.67 4.31 10.65
C LYS A 133 16.48 5.25 10.86
N GLN A 134 15.39 5.00 10.15
CA GLN A 134 14.19 5.85 10.14
C GLN A 134 13.37 5.68 11.44
N SER A 135 12.60 6.72 11.81
CA SER A 135 11.65 6.58 12.91
C SER A 135 10.46 5.71 12.48
N LEU A 136 9.72 5.16 13.45
CA LEU A 136 8.52 4.38 13.16
C LEU A 136 7.48 5.22 12.41
N ALA A 137 7.34 6.50 12.78
CA ALA A 137 6.42 7.44 12.13
C ALA A 137 6.80 7.68 10.66
N ASP A 138 8.07 7.89 10.37
CA ASP A 138 8.56 8.09 8.99
C ASP A 138 8.23 6.87 8.11
N ILE A 139 8.44 5.66 8.66
CA ILE A 139 8.15 4.41 7.95
C ILE A 139 6.66 4.25 7.72
N LYS A 140 5.81 4.42 8.75
CA LYS A 140 4.33 4.36 8.63
C LYS A 140 3.84 5.27 7.51
N ASN A 141 4.49 6.42 7.33
CA ASN A 141 4.12 7.43 6.36
C ASN A 141 4.76 7.24 4.97
N SER A 142 5.77 6.39 4.86
CA SER A 142 6.44 6.10 3.59
C SER A 142 5.50 5.44 2.57
N GLU A 143 5.68 5.78 1.30
CA GLU A 143 4.94 5.14 0.21
C GLU A 143 5.17 3.62 0.18
N PHE A 144 6.41 3.19 0.47
CA PHE A 144 6.73 1.79 0.48
C PHE A 144 5.94 1.03 1.54
N PHE A 145 5.82 1.55 2.75
CA PHE A 145 5.04 0.90 3.79
C PHE A 145 3.54 0.89 3.44
N LYS A 146 3.01 2.01 2.93
CA LYS A 146 1.60 2.15 2.55
C LYS A 146 1.17 1.13 1.48
N TYR A 147 2.04 0.90 0.51
CA TYR A 147 1.81 -0.03 -0.60
C TYR A 147 2.64 -1.32 -0.50
N SER A 148 3.15 -1.65 0.69
CA SER A 148 4.03 -2.81 0.84
C SER A 148 3.29 -4.08 0.46
N PRO A 149 3.86 -4.95 -0.41
CA PRO A 149 3.26 -6.24 -0.71
C PRO A 149 3.34 -7.21 0.47
N TYR A 150 4.06 -6.83 1.53
CA TYR A 150 4.16 -7.55 2.80
C TYR A 150 3.15 -7.02 3.82
N LYS A 151 2.19 -6.18 3.43
CA LYS A 151 1.13 -5.77 4.34
C LYS A 151 0.11 -6.91 4.45
N ALA A 152 -0.26 -7.26 5.68
CA ALA A 152 -1.29 -8.26 5.92
C ALA A 152 -2.62 -7.83 5.28
N LEU A 153 -3.24 -8.74 4.53
CA LEU A 153 -4.57 -8.56 3.95
C LEU A 153 -5.64 -8.76 5.02
N THR A 154 -6.73 -8.01 4.94
CA THR A 154 -7.92 -8.27 5.77
C THR A 154 -8.56 -9.61 5.39
N GLU A 155 -9.43 -10.16 6.24
CA GLU A 155 -10.06 -11.47 5.99
C GLU A 155 -10.86 -11.50 4.68
N ASP A 156 -11.62 -10.44 4.38
CA ASP A 156 -12.37 -10.31 3.13
C ASP A 156 -11.43 -10.23 1.91
N GLN A 157 -10.33 -9.48 2.01
CA GLN A 157 -9.31 -9.41 0.96
C GLN A 157 -8.68 -10.78 0.71
N LEU A 158 -8.37 -11.55 1.76
CA LEU A 158 -7.79 -12.90 1.64
C LEU A 158 -8.76 -13.86 0.95
N VAL A 159 -10.03 -13.87 1.36
CA VAL A 159 -11.06 -14.70 0.72
C VAL A 159 -11.24 -14.34 -0.76
N VAL A 160 -11.24 -13.04 -1.09
CA VAL A 160 -11.30 -12.59 -2.49
C VAL A 160 -10.07 -13.02 -3.26
N ALA A 161 -8.87 -12.87 -2.70
CA ALA A 161 -7.61 -13.30 -3.32
C ALA A 161 -7.66 -14.78 -3.70
N MET A 162 -8.02 -15.64 -2.74
CA MET A 162 -8.12 -17.09 -2.95
C MET A 162 -9.14 -17.45 -4.04
N LYS A 163 -10.30 -16.78 -4.07
CA LYS A 163 -11.33 -17.03 -5.09
C LYS A 163 -10.86 -16.63 -6.48
N VAL A 164 -10.23 -15.47 -6.61
CA VAL A 164 -9.71 -14.95 -7.88
C VAL A 164 -8.60 -15.85 -8.41
N GLU A 165 -7.62 -16.21 -7.57
CA GLU A 165 -6.51 -17.08 -7.98
C GLU A 165 -6.99 -18.46 -8.41
N ASN A 166 -7.91 -19.07 -7.65
CA ASN A 166 -8.48 -20.36 -8.03
C ASN A 166 -9.22 -20.29 -9.37
N SER A 167 -9.98 -19.22 -9.62
CA SER A 167 -10.67 -19.03 -10.89
C SER A 167 -9.69 -18.79 -12.05
N ILE A 168 -8.59 -18.08 -11.82
CA ILE A 168 -7.51 -17.91 -12.80
C ILE A 168 -6.87 -19.25 -13.14
N LYS A 169 -6.50 -20.06 -12.14
CA LYS A 169 -5.92 -21.40 -12.36
C LYS A 169 -6.84 -22.31 -13.16
N LYS A 170 -8.13 -22.31 -12.85
CA LYS A 170 -9.14 -23.15 -13.52
C LYS A 170 -9.64 -22.56 -14.85
N ARG A 171 -9.41 -21.27 -15.08
CA ARG A 171 -9.97 -20.49 -16.20
C ARG A 171 -11.50 -20.49 -16.23
N ASP A 172 -12.12 -20.46 -15.05
CA ASP A 172 -13.58 -20.50 -14.90
C ASP A 172 -14.26 -19.18 -15.31
N ALA A 173 -13.52 -18.07 -15.26
CA ALA A 173 -14.02 -16.75 -15.66
C ALA A 173 -12.95 -15.95 -16.39
N VAL A 174 -13.40 -15.15 -17.36
CA VAL A 174 -12.54 -14.22 -18.11
C VAL A 174 -12.30 -12.94 -17.31
N ALA A 175 -13.32 -12.41 -16.63
CA ALA A 175 -13.23 -11.15 -15.91
C ALA A 175 -13.68 -11.27 -14.45
N HIS A 176 -12.94 -10.61 -13.56
CA HIS A 176 -13.24 -10.44 -12.15
C HIS A 176 -13.35 -8.95 -11.85
N ILE A 177 -14.39 -8.52 -11.14
CA ILE A 177 -14.53 -7.14 -10.66
C ILE A 177 -14.52 -7.17 -9.13
N ILE A 178 -13.52 -6.53 -8.54
CA ILE A 178 -13.38 -6.35 -7.10
C ILE A 178 -13.82 -4.92 -6.78
N ASN A 179 -15.03 -4.79 -6.24
CA ASN A 179 -15.58 -3.52 -5.81
C ASN A 179 -15.09 -3.17 -4.41
N GLY A 180 -14.82 -1.91 -4.15
CA GLY A 180 -14.55 -1.43 -2.80
C GLY A 180 -14.43 0.08 -2.77
N GLY A 181 -14.82 0.68 -1.65
CA GLY A 181 -14.71 2.13 -1.45
C GLY A 181 -13.27 2.62 -1.26
N PRO A 182 -13.07 3.93 -1.04
CA PRO A 182 -11.78 4.47 -0.65
C PRO A 182 -11.28 3.79 0.63
N GLY A 183 -9.99 3.44 0.70
CA GLY A 183 -9.38 2.90 1.91
C GLY A 183 -9.65 1.41 2.21
N THR A 184 -10.38 0.69 1.35
CA THR A 184 -10.57 -0.77 1.46
C THR A 184 -9.38 -1.61 0.99
N GLY A 185 -8.23 -0.97 0.68
CA GLY A 185 -6.98 -1.65 0.34
C GLY A 185 -6.91 -2.30 -1.05
N LYS A 186 -7.73 -1.87 -2.01
CA LYS A 186 -7.71 -2.35 -3.41
C LYS A 186 -6.30 -2.47 -4.01
N SER A 187 -5.50 -1.39 -3.96
CA SER A 187 -4.12 -1.39 -4.50
C SER A 187 -3.19 -2.38 -3.79
N ILE A 188 -3.37 -2.59 -2.47
CA ILE A 188 -2.58 -3.57 -1.71
C ILE A 188 -2.94 -4.98 -2.17
N LEU A 189 -4.24 -5.28 -2.31
CA LEU A 189 -4.70 -6.58 -2.82
C LEU A 189 -4.25 -6.81 -4.27
N ALA A 190 -4.25 -5.78 -5.11
CA ALA A 190 -3.76 -5.86 -6.50
C ALA A 190 -2.26 -6.23 -6.55
N LEU A 191 -1.44 -5.58 -5.71
CA LEU A 191 -0.02 -5.86 -5.62
C LEU A 191 0.26 -7.25 -5.00
N TYR A 192 -0.52 -7.63 -3.98
CA TYR A 192 -0.46 -8.95 -3.37
C TYR A 192 -0.71 -10.05 -4.42
N LEU A 193 -1.80 -9.94 -5.19
CA LEU A 193 -2.13 -10.90 -6.25
C LEU A 193 -1.00 -11.00 -7.28
N LEU A 194 -0.44 -9.85 -7.70
CA LEU A 194 0.68 -9.84 -8.65
C LEU A 194 1.90 -10.59 -8.09
N LYS A 195 2.27 -10.32 -6.83
CA LYS A 195 3.39 -11.00 -6.15
C LYS A 195 3.13 -12.50 -6.00
N HIS A 196 1.98 -12.87 -5.46
CA HIS A 196 1.64 -14.25 -5.19
C HIS A 196 1.58 -15.08 -6.48
N MET A 197 1.05 -14.54 -7.58
CA MET A 197 1.12 -15.17 -8.90
C MET A 197 2.54 -15.42 -9.41
N LYS A 198 3.52 -14.58 -9.03
CA LYS A 198 4.93 -14.77 -9.42
C LYS A 198 5.67 -15.77 -8.55
N GLU A 199 5.22 -15.98 -7.33
CA GLU A 199 5.79 -16.95 -6.39
C GLU A 199 5.13 -18.34 -6.51
N ASP A 200 3.86 -18.39 -6.92
CA ASP A 200 3.09 -19.62 -7.07
C ASP A 200 3.59 -20.48 -8.25
N LYS A 201 3.81 -21.77 -7.97
CA LYS A 201 4.41 -22.72 -8.92
C LYS A 201 3.57 -22.90 -10.20
N ASP A 202 2.25 -22.78 -10.09
CA ASP A 202 1.29 -23.01 -11.18
C ASP A 202 0.98 -21.72 -11.96
N MET A 203 1.40 -20.56 -11.47
CA MET A 203 1.09 -19.25 -12.09
C MET A 203 2.31 -18.44 -12.49
N LYS A 204 3.52 -18.75 -11.98
CA LYS A 204 4.74 -17.96 -12.24
C LYS A 204 5.08 -17.76 -13.72
N TYR A 205 4.65 -18.69 -14.58
CA TYR A 205 4.87 -18.65 -16.03
C TYR A 205 3.88 -17.74 -16.78
N LEU A 206 2.78 -17.33 -16.14
CA LEU A 206 1.79 -16.45 -16.73
C LEU A 206 2.39 -15.06 -16.99
N LYS A 207 2.15 -14.52 -18.18
CA LYS A 207 2.46 -13.14 -18.54
C LYS A 207 1.48 -12.21 -17.84
N THR A 208 1.87 -11.74 -16.65
CA THR A 208 1.05 -10.87 -15.80
C THR A 208 1.62 -9.47 -15.69
N ALA A 209 0.74 -8.48 -15.57
CA ALA A 209 1.09 -7.10 -15.26
C ALA A 209 -0.03 -6.39 -14.46
N LEU A 210 0.37 -5.40 -13.68
CA LEU A 210 -0.51 -4.47 -12.97
C LEU A 210 -0.63 -3.18 -13.78
N VAL A 211 -1.83 -2.89 -14.27
CA VAL A 211 -2.15 -1.69 -15.03
C VAL A 211 -2.65 -0.62 -14.08
N VAL A 212 -2.02 0.55 -14.12
CA VAL A 212 -2.36 1.69 -13.27
C VAL A 212 -2.53 2.92 -14.16
N PRO A 213 -3.76 3.42 -14.36
CA PRO A 213 -4.03 4.56 -15.24
C PRO A 213 -3.37 5.86 -14.77
N MET A 214 -3.26 6.05 -13.46
CA MET A 214 -2.70 7.26 -12.85
C MET A 214 -1.17 7.20 -12.79
N SER A 215 -0.49 8.16 -13.44
CA SER A 215 0.97 8.19 -13.54
C SER A 215 1.66 8.26 -12.18
N GLY A 216 1.17 9.09 -11.24
CA GLY A 216 1.73 9.23 -9.89
C GLY A 216 1.74 7.90 -9.12
N LEU A 217 0.55 7.28 -8.96
CA LEU A 217 0.42 5.98 -8.31
C LEU A 217 1.24 4.89 -9.02
N ARG A 218 1.25 4.90 -10.36
CA ARG A 218 2.05 3.97 -11.16
C ARG A 218 3.53 4.08 -10.83
N THR A 219 4.10 5.29 -10.81
CA THR A 219 5.51 5.53 -10.47
C THR A 219 5.83 5.09 -9.04
N THR A 220 4.91 5.31 -8.11
CA THR A 220 5.06 4.84 -6.72
C THR A 220 5.09 3.32 -6.65
N LEU A 221 4.12 2.63 -7.26
CA LEU A 221 4.08 1.17 -7.29
C LEU A 221 5.27 0.56 -8.04
N GLN A 222 5.77 1.20 -9.09
CA GLN A 222 7.02 0.80 -9.77
C GLN A 222 8.22 0.83 -8.82
N ARG A 223 8.38 1.90 -8.02
CA ARG A 223 9.45 2.02 -7.01
C ARG A 223 9.32 0.97 -5.91
N VAL A 224 8.10 0.72 -5.42
CA VAL A 224 7.84 -0.32 -4.43
C VAL A 224 8.21 -1.68 -4.99
N LEU A 225 7.74 -2.02 -6.19
CA LEU A 225 7.96 -3.33 -6.77
C LEU A 225 9.43 -3.62 -7.11
N GLN A 226 10.22 -2.59 -7.43
CA GLN A 226 11.67 -2.75 -7.67
C GLN A 226 12.45 -3.27 -6.47
N ARG A 227 11.97 -3.05 -5.24
CA ARG A 227 12.64 -3.54 -4.03
C ARG A 227 12.20 -4.94 -3.63
N VAL A 228 11.20 -5.50 -4.31
CA VAL A 228 10.66 -6.83 -4.02
C VAL A 228 11.48 -7.86 -4.79
N PRO A 229 12.13 -8.84 -4.11
CA PRO A 229 12.92 -9.86 -4.77
C PRO A 229 12.13 -10.61 -5.85
N GLY A 230 12.73 -10.79 -7.04
CA GLY A 230 12.09 -11.50 -8.15
C GLY A 230 11.05 -10.70 -8.93
N MET A 231 10.79 -9.44 -8.56
CA MET A 231 9.88 -8.54 -9.25
C MET A 231 10.65 -7.42 -9.97
N GLY A 232 9.97 -6.71 -10.87
CA GLY A 232 10.57 -5.58 -11.57
C GLY A 232 9.56 -4.51 -11.93
N ALA A 233 10.00 -3.24 -12.01
CA ALA A 233 9.13 -2.10 -12.33
C ALA A 233 8.34 -2.28 -13.63
N GLY A 234 8.89 -3.00 -14.62
CA GLY A 234 8.21 -3.26 -15.89
C GLY A 234 6.94 -4.12 -15.78
N MET A 235 6.63 -4.67 -14.60
CA MET A 235 5.37 -5.34 -14.33
C MET A 235 4.24 -4.37 -13.97
N VAL A 236 4.55 -3.13 -13.57
CA VAL A 236 3.54 -2.07 -13.36
C VAL A 236 3.56 -1.15 -14.56
N ILE A 237 2.45 -1.09 -15.29
CA ILE A 237 2.36 -0.48 -16.61
C ILE A 237 1.18 0.50 -16.71
N GLY A 238 1.20 1.38 -17.72
CA GLY A 238 0.03 2.20 -18.02
C GLY A 238 -0.91 1.53 -19.03
N PRO A 239 -2.12 2.08 -19.21
CA PRO A 239 -3.08 1.58 -20.20
C PRO A 239 -2.50 1.56 -21.62
N SER A 240 -1.70 2.54 -22.02
CA SER A 240 -1.08 2.57 -23.36
C SER A 240 0.02 1.50 -23.56
N ASP A 241 0.54 0.92 -22.49
CA ASP A 241 1.59 -0.09 -22.55
C ASP A 241 1.03 -1.51 -22.70
N VAL A 242 -0.27 -1.71 -22.47
CA VAL A 242 -0.92 -3.03 -22.56
C VAL A 242 -0.91 -3.56 -23.99
N THR A 243 -0.91 -2.68 -24.99
CA THR A 243 -0.97 -3.06 -26.41
C THR A 243 0.39 -3.40 -27.02
N LYS A 244 1.44 -3.49 -26.19
CA LYS A 244 2.81 -3.82 -26.60
C LYS A 244 3.03 -5.33 -26.71
N LYS A 245 2.26 -6.14 -25.99
CA LYS A 245 2.35 -7.61 -25.95
C LYS A 245 1.05 -8.21 -25.42
N GLU A 246 0.83 -9.48 -25.71
CA GLU A 246 -0.28 -10.25 -25.15
C GLU A 246 0.01 -10.69 -23.70
N TYR A 247 -1.01 -10.60 -22.86
CA TYR A 247 -0.95 -11.00 -21.45
C TYR A 247 -1.87 -12.19 -21.16
N ASP A 248 -1.46 -13.06 -20.24
CA ASP A 248 -2.35 -14.11 -19.75
C ASP A 248 -3.31 -13.54 -18.71
N VAL A 249 -2.83 -12.66 -17.83
CA VAL A 249 -3.65 -11.98 -16.82
C VAL A 249 -3.26 -10.50 -16.74
N LEU A 250 -4.24 -9.60 -16.84
CA LEU A 250 -4.07 -8.19 -16.48
C LEU A 250 -4.81 -7.89 -15.18
N ILE A 251 -4.07 -7.39 -14.20
CA ILE A 251 -4.64 -6.82 -12.98
C ILE A 251 -4.73 -5.32 -13.22
N VAL A 252 -5.89 -4.70 -13.01
CA VAL A 252 -6.09 -3.27 -13.27
C VAL A 252 -6.53 -2.60 -11.99
N ASP A 253 -5.70 -1.68 -11.49
CA ASP A 253 -6.03 -0.84 -10.35
C ASP A 253 -6.62 0.49 -10.80
N GLU A 254 -7.44 1.10 -9.94
CA GLU A 254 -8.18 2.34 -10.23
C GLU A 254 -8.91 2.27 -11.59
N THR A 255 -9.59 1.15 -11.86
CA THR A 255 -10.14 0.83 -13.18
C THR A 255 -11.13 1.89 -13.68
N HIS A 256 -11.83 2.55 -12.77
CA HIS A 256 -12.73 3.67 -13.09
C HIS A 256 -11.99 4.85 -13.76
N ARG A 257 -10.66 4.98 -13.59
CA ARG A 257 -9.82 6.01 -14.23
C ARG A 257 -9.30 5.62 -15.61
N LEU A 258 -9.63 4.42 -16.11
CA LEU A 258 -9.41 4.09 -17.52
C LEU A 258 -10.14 5.12 -18.37
N ARG A 259 -9.50 5.52 -19.47
CA ARG A 259 -9.98 6.62 -20.29
C ARG A 259 -10.82 6.16 -21.47
N ARG A 260 -11.76 7.00 -21.83
CA ARG A 260 -12.46 7.03 -23.11
C ARG A 260 -11.76 8.04 -24.02
N ARG A 261 -12.11 8.01 -25.30
CA ARG A 261 -11.67 9.00 -26.29
C ARG A 261 -12.36 10.36 -26.11
N VAL A 262 -12.21 10.98 -24.94
CA VAL A 262 -12.85 12.25 -24.55
C VAL A 262 -11.84 13.10 -23.79
N ASN A 263 -11.69 14.37 -24.18
CA ASN A 263 -10.80 15.36 -23.52
C ASN A 263 -9.38 14.84 -23.28
N LEU A 264 -8.83 14.11 -24.25
CA LEU A 264 -7.47 13.59 -24.20
C LEU A 264 -6.47 14.63 -24.69
N THR A 265 -5.27 14.64 -24.10
CA THR A 265 -4.16 15.47 -24.58
C THR A 265 -3.55 14.95 -25.89
N ASN A 266 -3.64 13.64 -26.15
CA ASN A 266 -3.10 13.02 -27.36
C ASN A 266 -4.09 12.05 -28.01
N PHE A 267 -5.02 12.61 -28.79
CA PHE A 267 -5.98 11.81 -29.57
C PHE A 267 -5.30 10.97 -30.66
N GLY A 268 -4.20 11.44 -31.24
CA GLY A 268 -3.52 10.76 -32.34
C GLY A 268 -2.94 9.40 -31.91
N SER A 269 -2.22 9.36 -30.79
CA SER A 269 -1.70 8.09 -30.26
C SER A 269 -2.82 7.12 -29.88
N TYR A 270 -3.93 7.66 -29.35
CA TYR A 270 -5.09 6.87 -28.97
C TYR A 270 -5.74 6.19 -30.18
N ASP A 271 -5.94 6.94 -31.26
CA ASP A 271 -6.53 6.44 -32.51
C ASP A 271 -5.65 5.40 -33.19
N LEU A 272 -4.33 5.60 -33.17
CA LEU A 272 -3.37 4.63 -33.66
C LEU A 272 -3.44 3.32 -32.88
N THR A 273 -3.58 3.38 -31.55
CA THR A 273 -3.75 2.21 -30.70
C THR A 273 -5.05 1.47 -31.03
N ASN A 274 -6.18 2.19 -31.15
CA ASN A 274 -7.45 1.59 -31.55
C ASN A 274 -7.33 0.87 -32.89
N LYS A 275 -6.71 1.52 -33.89
CA LYS A 275 -6.49 0.93 -35.21
C LYS A 275 -5.60 -0.31 -35.14
N LYS A 276 -4.53 -0.29 -34.35
CA LYS A 276 -3.61 -1.43 -34.17
C LYS A 276 -4.33 -2.64 -33.57
N LEU A 277 -5.27 -2.41 -32.65
CA LEU A 277 -6.08 -3.46 -32.04
C LEU A 277 -7.30 -3.88 -32.88
N GLY A 278 -7.52 -3.24 -34.04
CA GLY A 278 -8.72 -3.48 -34.86
C GLY A 278 -10.03 -3.00 -34.22
N LEU A 279 -9.94 -2.06 -33.27
CA LEU A 279 -11.08 -1.53 -32.52
C LEU A 279 -11.69 -0.28 -33.17
N HIS A 280 -12.95 -0.01 -32.85
CA HIS A 280 -13.62 1.22 -33.27
C HIS A 280 -12.91 2.46 -32.70
N LYS A 281 -13.04 3.60 -33.38
CA LYS A 281 -12.41 4.86 -32.94
C LYS A 281 -12.84 5.28 -31.54
N ASP A 282 -14.08 5.00 -31.15
CA ASP A 282 -14.61 5.33 -29.83
C ASP A 282 -14.32 4.27 -28.75
N ALA A 283 -13.55 3.23 -29.08
CA ALA A 283 -13.14 2.21 -28.12
C ALA A 283 -12.40 2.85 -26.94
N THR A 284 -12.60 2.27 -25.78
CA THR A 284 -12.10 2.71 -24.48
C THR A 284 -10.80 2.01 -24.13
N GLN A 285 -10.07 2.52 -23.14
CA GLN A 285 -8.94 1.79 -22.58
C GLN A 285 -9.37 0.48 -21.90
N LEU A 286 -10.62 0.34 -21.46
CA LEU A 286 -11.15 -0.94 -20.99
C LEU A 286 -11.16 -1.97 -22.13
N ASP A 287 -11.54 -1.57 -23.33
CA ASP A 287 -11.47 -2.43 -24.52
C ASP A 287 -10.02 -2.84 -24.82
N TRP A 288 -9.04 -1.95 -24.60
CA TRP A 288 -7.63 -2.30 -24.75
C TRP A 288 -7.19 -3.40 -23.78
N ILE A 289 -7.62 -3.31 -22.51
CA ILE A 289 -7.32 -4.35 -21.52
C ILE A 289 -7.89 -5.70 -21.98
N ILE A 290 -9.17 -5.71 -22.38
CA ILE A 290 -9.89 -6.92 -22.79
C ILE A 290 -9.24 -7.53 -24.03
N SER A 291 -8.92 -6.71 -25.04
CA SER A 291 -8.31 -7.21 -26.28
C SER A 291 -6.87 -7.68 -26.12
N SER A 292 -6.13 -7.22 -25.12
CA SER A 292 -4.71 -7.58 -24.91
C SER A 292 -4.49 -8.60 -23.78
N SER A 293 -5.55 -9.25 -23.28
CA SER A 293 -5.42 -10.23 -22.21
C SER A 293 -6.45 -11.36 -22.26
N LYS A 294 -6.06 -12.53 -21.73
CA LYS A 294 -6.97 -13.70 -21.65
C LYS A 294 -7.88 -13.65 -20.43
N GLN A 295 -7.39 -13.15 -19.30
CA GLN A 295 -8.16 -12.96 -18.07
C GLN A 295 -7.86 -11.59 -17.44
N GLN A 296 -8.85 -11.00 -16.76
CA GLN A 296 -8.75 -9.67 -16.17
C GLN A 296 -9.23 -9.63 -14.72
N VAL A 297 -8.53 -8.87 -13.88
CA VAL A 297 -8.95 -8.54 -12.51
C VAL A 297 -9.04 -7.03 -12.39
N PHE A 298 -10.25 -6.50 -12.29
CA PHE A 298 -10.54 -5.08 -12.22
C PHE A 298 -10.82 -4.66 -10.79
N PHE A 299 -10.02 -3.77 -10.23
CA PHE A 299 -10.33 -3.08 -8.98
C PHE A 299 -11.12 -1.82 -9.29
N TYR A 300 -12.38 -1.81 -8.87
CA TYR A 300 -13.35 -0.81 -9.27
C TYR A 300 -13.97 -0.09 -8.06
N ASP A 301 -14.21 1.20 -8.25
CA ASP A 301 -14.92 2.05 -7.28
C ASP A 301 -15.89 2.90 -8.10
N ASN A 302 -17.18 2.59 -7.96
CA ASN A 302 -18.23 3.23 -8.75
C ASN A 302 -18.45 4.70 -8.37
N ARG A 303 -18.10 5.11 -7.15
CA ARG A 303 -18.28 6.47 -6.65
C ARG A 303 -17.14 7.40 -7.07
N GLN A 304 -16.01 6.86 -7.53
CA GLN A 304 -14.84 7.65 -7.94
C GLN A 304 -14.77 7.95 -9.45
N SER A 305 -15.83 7.63 -10.22
CA SER A 305 -15.93 8.03 -11.62
C SER A 305 -16.32 9.51 -11.75
N VAL A 306 -15.35 10.41 -11.62
CA VAL A 306 -15.58 11.86 -11.46
C VAL A 306 -15.18 12.72 -12.66
N VAL A 307 -14.46 12.18 -13.65
CA VAL A 307 -14.02 12.96 -14.84
C VAL A 307 -14.78 12.52 -16.10
N PRO A 308 -15.21 13.42 -17.00
CA PRO A 308 -15.96 13.04 -18.21
C PRO A 308 -15.27 12.02 -19.13
N GLY A 309 -13.94 11.98 -19.08
CA GLY A 309 -13.10 11.03 -19.82
C GLY A 309 -12.98 9.65 -19.20
N ASP A 310 -13.52 9.41 -17.99
CA ASP A 310 -13.48 8.11 -17.33
C ASP A 310 -14.43 7.11 -18.02
N VAL A 311 -14.06 5.83 -18.01
CA VAL A 311 -14.92 4.72 -18.50
C VAL A 311 -16.22 4.71 -17.69
N ARG A 312 -17.35 4.48 -18.37
CA ARG A 312 -18.65 4.62 -17.73
C ARG A 312 -18.96 3.40 -16.86
N PRO A 313 -19.73 3.55 -15.77
CA PRO A 313 -20.24 2.42 -15.00
C PRO A 313 -20.99 1.38 -15.86
N GLY A 314 -21.69 1.83 -16.90
CA GLY A 314 -22.39 0.96 -17.84
C GLY A 314 -21.48 0.08 -18.69
N ASP A 315 -20.21 0.44 -18.88
CA ASP A 315 -19.26 -0.37 -19.65
C ASP A 315 -18.80 -1.59 -18.83
N PHE A 316 -18.60 -1.42 -17.51
CA PHE A 316 -18.32 -2.54 -16.60
C PHE A 316 -19.49 -3.51 -16.47
N LYS A 317 -20.73 -3.01 -16.48
CA LYS A 317 -21.95 -3.85 -16.41
C LYS A 317 -22.12 -4.77 -17.62
N LYS A 318 -21.50 -4.44 -18.77
CA LYS A 318 -21.54 -5.29 -19.97
C LYS A 318 -20.59 -6.48 -19.88
N LEU A 319 -19.65 -6.46 -18.94
CA LEU A 319 -18.70 -7.56 -18.75
C LEU A 319 -19.43 -8.72 -18.06
N ASN A 320 -19.30 -9.92 -18.62
CA ASN A 320 -19.69 -11.15 -17.93
C ASN A 320 -18.64 -11.49 -16.86
N ALA A 321 -18.63 -10.69 -15.79
CA ALA A 321 -17.60 -10.74 -14.76
C ALA A 321 -18.12 -11.31 -13.43
N VAL A 322 -17.27 -12.04 -12.73
CA VAL A 322 -17.52 -12.44 -11.34
C VAL A 322 -17.25 -11.24 -10.44
N ASN A 323 -18.24 -10.86 -9.63
CA ASN A 323 -18.16 -9.68 -8.76
C ASN A 323 -17.81 -10.07 -7.32
N TYR A 324 -16.91 -9.29 -6.72
CA TYR A 324 -16.49 -9.38 -5.32
C TYR A 324 -16.63 -8.00 -4.68
N ASN A 325 -16.77 -7.96 -3.36
CA ASN A 325 -16.85 -6.73 -2.59
C ASN A 325 -15.83 -6.78 -1.45
N LEU A 326 -15.08 -5.69 -1.28
CA LEU A 326 -14.26 -5.40 -0.11
C LEU A 326 -15.00 -4.42 0.78
N THR A 327 -15.14 -4.78 2.06
CA THR A 327 -15.90 -4.01 3.05
C THR A 327 -15.02 -3.50 4.18
N SER A 328 -13.84 -4.07 4.38
CA SER A 328 -12.95 -3.66 5.48
C SER A 328 -12.29 -2.31 5.20
N GLN A 329 -12.64 -1.27 5.97
CA GLN A 329 -12.00 0.04 5.94
C GLN A 329 -10.69 0.05 6.74
N MET A 330 -9.59 0.54 6.13
CA MET A 330 -8.26 0.57 6.77
C MET A 330 -7.68 1.97 7.00
N ARG A 331 -8.26 3.02 6.39
CA ARG A 331 -7.68 4.37 6.38
C ARG A 331 -8.29 5.30 7.44
N ILE A 332 -9.53 5.07 7.84
CA ILE A 332 -10.31 6.00 8.66
C ILE A 332 -10.65 5.34 10.00
N GLU A 333 -10.25 5.95 11.11
CA GLU A 333 -10.55 5.46 12.46
C GLU A 333 -12.03 5.63 12.85
N GLY A 334 -12.73 6.58 12.23
CA GLY A 334 -14.18 6.74 12.35
C GLY A 334 -15.00 5.60 11.72
N GLY A 335 -14.35 4.65 11.03
CA GLY A 335 -14.98 3.45 10.49
C GLY A 335 -16.12 3.70 9.51
N GLU A 336 -17.02 2.71 9.40
CA GLU A 336 -18.20 2.77 8.53
C GLU A 336 -19.23 3.80 9.02
N ASP A 337 -19.27 4.12 10.31
CA ASP A 337 -20.19 5.11 10.88
C ASP A 337 -19.88 6.51 10.35
N TYR A 338 -18.59 6.86 10.27
CA TYR A 338 -18.17 8.11 9.67
C TYR A 338 -18.53 8.18 8.19
N LEU A 339 -18.29 7.12 7.43
CA LEU A 339 -18.60 7.09 6.00
C LEU A 339 -20.09 7.21 5.73
N ARG A 340 -20.91 6.49 6.51
CA ARG A 340 -22.38 6.62 6.44
C ARG A 340 -22.84 8.02 6.79
N PHE A 341 -22.26 8.63 7.83
CA PHE A 341 -22.58 10.01 8.19
C PHE A 341 -22.23 10.99 7.06
N ILE A 342 -21.06 10.85 6.41
CA ILE A 342 -20.69 11.72 5.29
C ILE A 342 -21.63 11.52 4.10
N ASP A 343 -21.99 10.28 3.77
CA ASP A 343 -22.98 9.99 2.72
C ASP A 343 -24.32 10.67 3.06
N ASP A 344 -24.83 10.47 4.28
CA ASP A 344 -26.09 11.07 4.73
C ASP A 344 -26.02 12.61 4.76
N LEU A 345 -24.88 13.19 5.14
CA LEU A 345 -24.68 14.64 5.16
C LEU A 345 -24.74 15.22 3.74
N LEU A 346 -24.04 14.59 2.79
CA LEU A 346 -24.00 15.03 1.39
C LEU A 346 -25.33 14.80 0.65
N GLU A 347 -26.09 13.77 1.05
CA GLU A 347 -27.42 13.48 0.53
C GLU A 347 -28.55 14.24 1.25
N LEU A 348 -28.21 15.13 2.20
CA LEU A 348 -29.16 15.90 3.02
C LEU A 348 -30.14 15.01 3.81
N LYS A 349 -29.66 13.84 4.25
CA LYS A 349 -30.38 12.84 5.06
C LYS A 349 -29.89 12.79 6.51
N ALA A 350 -28.76 13.41 6.83
CA ALA A 350 -28.21 13.39 8.18
C ALA A 350 -29.17 14.06 9.18
N THR A 351 -29.57 13.32 10.21
CA THR A 351 -30.47 13.80 11.28
C THR A 351 -29.75 14.12 12.59
N LYS A 352 -28.48 13.73 12.71
CA LYS A 352 -27.62 13.93 13.88
C LYS A 352 -26.20 14.22 13.41
N GLY A 353 -25.42 14.89 14.24
CA GLY A 353 -23.98 15.05 14.04
C GLY A 353 -23.22 13.72 14.21
N PHE A 354 -21.98 13.69 13.73
CA PHE A 354 -21.07 12.58 13.96
C PHE A 354 -20.30 12.77 15.27
N GLU A 355 -20.32 11.75 16.12
CA GLU A 355 -19.59 11.70 17.39
C GLU A 355 -18.72 10.44 17.44
N SER A 356 -17.45 10.60 17.78
CA SER A 356 -16.51 9.49 17.98
C SER A 356 -15.43 9.90 18.98
N THR A 357 -14.97 8.95 19.80
CA THR A 357 -13.85 9.16 20.71
C THR A 357 -12.51 9.21 19.99
N ASN A 358 -12.42 8.58 18.81
CA ASN A 358 -11.18 8.38 18.07
C ASN A 358 -11.16 9.19 16.77
N TYR A 359 -12.17 10.02 16.51
CA TYR A 359 -12.27 10.76 15.26
C TYR A 359 -12.97 12.10 15.47
N GLU A 360 -12.27 13.20 15.17
CA GLU A 360 -12.78 14.56 15.32
C GLU A 360 -13.33 15.06 13.99
N PHE A 361 -14.63 15.39 13.96
CA PHE A 361 -15.27 16.06 12.82
C PHE A 361 -15.53 17.53 13.17
N LYS A 362 -15.08 18.45 12.31
CA LYS A 362 -15.28 19.90 12.49
C LYS A 362 -15.90 20.53 11.25
N ILE A 363 -16.83 21.45 11.49
CA ILE A 363 -17.34 22.38 10.50
C ILE A 363 -16.78 23.76 10.86
N TYR A 364 -16.28 24.49 9.86
CA TYR A 364 -15.72 25.82 10.05
C TYR A 364 -16.59 26.85 9.34
N GLU A 365 -16.89 27.95 10.03
CA GLU A 365 -17.55 29.13 9.44
C GLU A 365 -16.56 30.10 8.78
N SER A 366 -15.26 29.95 9.06
CA SER A 366 -14.20 30.78 8.48
C SER A 366 -13.11 29.90 7.89
N ILE A 367 -12.83 30.07 6.59
CA ILE A 367 -11.71 29.40 5.93
C ILE A 367 -10.36 29.77 6.57
N GLY A 368 -10.22 31.01 7.03
CA GLY A 368 -9.01 31.46 7.72
C GLY A 368 -8.73 30.67 9.00
N GLN A 369 -9.78 30.34 9.76
CA GLN A 369 -9.63 29.49 10.94
C GLN A 369 -9.29 28.05 10.55
N MET A 370 -10.00 27.48 9.56
CA MET A 370 -9.72 26.12 9.07
C MET A 370 -8.26 25.97 8.63
N VAL A 371 -7.74 26.91 7.84
CA VAL A 371 -6.35 26.87 7.36
C VAL A 371 -5.36 27.00 8.50
N ARG A 372 -5.62 27.85 9.51
CA ARG A 372 -4.76 27.96 10.70
C ARG A 372 -4.72 26.65 11.49
N ASP A 373 -5.87 26.04 11.75
CA ASP A 373 -5.96 24.79 12.49
C ASP A 373 -5.27 23.64 11.74
N ILE A 374 -5.42 23.59 10.41
CA ILE A 374 -4.69 22.63 9.56
C ILE A 374 -3.16 22.82 9.68
N LYS A 375 -2.67 24.06 9.73
CA LYS A 375 -1.24 24.34 9.95
C LYS A 375 -0.75 23.89 11.32
N VAL A 376 -1.57 24.04 12.36
CA VAL A 376 -1.25 23.51 13.70
C VAL A 376 -1.16 21.99 13.65
N ARG A 377 -2.16 21.30 13.08
CA ARG A 377 -2.13 19.84 12.91
C ARG A 377 -0.95 19.37 12.07
N ASP A 378 -0.55 20.14 11.06
CA ASP A 378 0.63 19.81 10.26
C ASP A 378 1.93 19.96 11.05
N SER A 379 2.03 20.93 11.96
CA SER A 379 3.20 21.05 12.84
C SER A 379 3.33 19.87 13.81
N GLU A 380 2.20 19.24 14.18
CA GLU A 380 2.15 18.07 15.06
C GLU A 380 2.47 16.77 14.31
N HIS A 381 1.98 16.64 13.06
CA HIS A 381 1.94 15.36 12.36
C HIS A 381 2.58 15.36 10.96
N THR A 382 2.88 16.51 10.36
CA THR A 382 3.48 16.73 9.02
C THR A 382 2.67 16.21 7.82
N LEU A 383 1.41 15.84 8.05
CA LEU A 383 0.53 15.19 7.08
C LEU A 383 -0.77 15.96 6.79
N ALA A 384 -0.95 17.15 7.35
CA ALA A 384 -2.21 17.89 7.21
C ALA A 384 -2.13 18.83 6.00
N ARG A 385 -3.12 18.77 5.10
CA ARG A 385 -3.15 19.57 3.87
C ARG A 385 -4.54 20.12 3.61
N VAL A 386 -4.58 21.27 2.95
CA VAL A 386 -5.82 21.83 2.38
C VAL A 386 -5.97 21.31 0.96
N VAL A 387 -7.15 20.80 0.61
CA VAL A 387 -7.46 20.31 -0.74
C VAL A 387 -8.80 20.84 -1.20
N ALA A 388 -8.95 21.00 -2.52
CA ALA A 388 -10.21 21.43 -3.13
C ALA A 388 -10.39 20.86 -4.55
N GLY A 389 -11.64 20.80 -5.00
CA GLY A 389 -11.98 20.55 -6.41
C GLY A 389 -11.76 21.80 -7.27
N TYR A 390 -11.88 21.65 -8.60
CA TYR A 390 -11.75 22.77 -9.53
C TYR A 390 -12.93 23.74 -9.40
N ALA A 391 -12.82 24.71 -8.50
CA ALA A 391 -13.81 25.78 -8.34
C ALA A 391 -13.27 27.18 -8.68
N TRP A 392 -11.95 27.32 -8.83
CA TRP A 392 -11.29 28.59 -9.17
C TRP A 392 -10.35 28.45 -10.36
N SER A 393 -10.11 29.58 -11.04
CA SER A 393 -9.12 29.67 -12.12
C SER A 393 -7.71 29.56 -11.55
N TRP A 394 -6.79 29.04 -12.36
CA TRP A 394 -5.40 28.79 -11.95
C TRP A 394 -4.47 29.86 -12.54
N ASN A 395 -4.51 31.04 -11.95
CA ASN A 395 -3.78 32.23 -12.36
C ASN A 395 -2.27 32.10 -12.11
N THR A 396 -1.86 31.44 -11.03
CA THR A 396 -0.44 31.26 -10.64
C THR A 396 0.26 30.14 -11.42
N LYS A 397 -0.46 29.46 -12.32
CA LYS A 397 0.04 28.31 -13.06
C LYS A 397 1.34 28.64 -13.79
N GLY A 398 2.36 27.80 -13.58
CA GLY A 398 3.69 28.01 -14.15
C GLY A 398 4.56 28.98 -13.35
N GLY A 399 4.23 29.24 -12.08
CA GLY A 399 5.03 30.07 -11.18
C GLY A 399 4.81 31.57 -11.36
N ARG A 400 3.61 31.97 -11.78
CA ARG A 400 3.24 33.39 -11.89
C ARG A 400 2.88 33.93 -10.51
N ASP A 401 3.23 35.19 -10.26
CA ASP A 401 2.84 35.88 -9.05
C ASP A 401 1.33 36.09 -8.97
N GLY A 402 0.81 36.14 -7.73
CA GLY A 402 -0.60 36.40 -7.44
C GLY A 402 -1.26 35.30 -6.63
N HIS A 403 -2.56 35.17 -6.79
CA HIS A 403 -3.39 34.19 -6.09
C HIS A 403 -4.41 33.55 -7.02
N ASP A 404 -4.88 32.36 -6.63
CA ASP A 404 -5.87 31.59 -7.39
C ASP A 404 -7.23 31.59 -6.73
N ILE A 405 -7.24 31.55 -5.40
CA ILE A 405 -8.44 31.39 -4.58
C ILE A 405 -8.52 32.58 -3.64
N GLU A 406 -9.69 33.22 -3.58
CA GLU A 406 -9.99 34.29 -2.63
C GLU A 406 -11.35 34.04 -1.98
N ILE A 407 -11.35 33.82 -0.67
CA ILE A 407 -12.55 33.57 0.14
C ILE A 407 -12.36 34.30 1.47
N ASP A 408 -13.32 35.12 1.87
CA ASP A 408 -13.27 35.93 3.10
C ASP A 408 -12.00 36.80 3.22
N GLY A 409 -11.50 37.29 2.09
CA GLY A 409 -10.24 38.07 2.01
C GLY A 409 -8.96 37.26 2.18
N LEU A 410 -9.06 35.95 2.44
CA LEU A 410 -7.92 35.03 2.45
C LEU A 410 -7.55 34.65 1.02
N LYS A 411 -6.28 34.89 0.66
CA LYS A 411 -5.71 34.56 -0.65
C LYS A 411 -4.90 33.29 -0.55
N LEU A 412 -5.20 32.32 -1.42
CA LEU A 412 -4.53 31.02 -1.49
C LEU A 412 -4.11 30.73 -2.94
N VAL A 413 -3.13 29.82 -3.07
CA VAL A 413 -2.59 29.36 -4.35
C VAL A 413 -2.77 27.86 -4.49
N TRP A 414 -2.99 27.40 -5.72
CA TRP A 414 -3.01 25.98 -6.05
C TRP A 414 -1.62 25.34 -5.91
N ASN A 415 -1.59 24.02 -5.91
CA ASN A 415 -0.37 23.22 -5.83
C ASN A 415 0.67 23.57 -6.90
N SER A 416 1.90 23.91 -6.53
CA SER A 416 2.96 24.28 -7.48
C SER A 416 3.53 23.09 -8.26
N LYS A 417 3.32 21.86 -7.78
CA LYS A 417 3.76 20.61 -8.41
C LYS A 417 2.57 19.77 -8.85
N ASN A 418 2.71 19.12 -10.01
CA ASN A 418 1.72 18.14 -10.50
C ASN A 418 2.00 16.71 -10.02
N ILE A 419 3.23 16.44 -9.55
CA ILE A 419 3.65 15.11 -9.10
C ILE A 419 4.17 15.26 -7.68
N ASP A 420 3.70 14.38 -6.80
CA ASP A 420 4.16 14.28 -5.42
C ASP A 420 4.09 15.61 -4.64
N TRP A 421 3.05 16.40 -4.93
CA TRP A 421 2.83 17.71 -4.29
C TRP A 421 2.72 17.59 -2.77
N VAL A 422 2.02 16.56 -2.28
CA VAL A 422 1.74 16.36 -0.86
C VAL A 422 3.01 16.33 0.01
N ASN A 423 4.11 15.82 -0.55
CA ASN A 423 5.42 15.72 0.10
C ASN A 423 6.36 16.89 -0.23
N SER A 424 5.89 17.89 -0.99
CA SER A 424 6.68 19.06 -1.31
C SER A 424 6.82 20.01 -0.11
N LYS A 425 7.98 20.66 0.02
CA LYS A 425 8.29 21.54 1.16
C LYS A 425 7.27 22.67 1.37
N ASN A 426 6.63 23.15 0.30
CA ASN A 426 5.68 24.25 0.35
C ASN A 426 4.21 23.79 0.38
N ALA A 427 3.93 22.48 0.41
CA ALA A 427 2.57 21.95 0.29
C ALA A 427 1.60 22.50 1.34
N ILE A 428 2.09 22.81 2.55
CA ILE A 428 1.29 23.36 3.65
C ILE A 428 0.76 24.79 3.39
N ASN A 429 1.36 25.52 2.45
CA ASN A 429 0.95 26.87 2.06
C ASN A 429 0.13 26.88 0.77
N GLU A 430 -0.15 25.71 0.19
CA GLU A 430 -0.82 25.55 -1.09
C GLU A 430 -2.12 24.76 -0.88
N VAL A 431 -3.06 24.92 -1.82
CA VAL A 431 -4.28 24.11 -1.90
C VAL A 431 -4.07 23.02 -2.94
N GLY A 432 -4.21 21.77 -2.55
CA GLY A 432 -4.09 20.63 -3.46
C GLY A 432 -5.32 20.46 -4.31
N CYS A 433 -5.17 20.50 -5.64
CA CYS A 433 -6.25 20.14 -6.54
C CYS A 433 -6.45 18.62 -6.58
N ILE A 434 -7.65 18.13 -6.26
CA ILE A 434 -7.96 16.68 -6.25
C ILE A 434 -8.15 16.07 -7.65
N HIS A 435 -8.08 16.89 -8.70
CA HIS A 435 -8.28 16.47 -10.09
C HIS A 435 -6.99 16.47 -10.92
N THR A 436 -5.88 16.98 -10.37
CA THR A 436 -4.53 16.87 -10.96
C THR A 436 -3.94 15.52 -10.61
#